data_AF-A0A542AY93-F1
#
_entry.id   AF-A0A542AY93-F1
#
_cell.length_a   1.000
_cell.length_b   1.000
_cell.length_c   1.000
_cell.angle_alpha   90.00
_cell.angle_beta   90.00
_cell.angle_gamma   90.00
#
_symmetry.space_group_name_H-M   'P 1'
#
loop_
_entity.id
_entity.type
_entity.pdbx_description
1 polymer ?
#
loop_
_entity_poly.entity_id
_entity_poly.type
_entity_poly.pdbx_seq_one_letter_code
_entity_poly.pdbx_strand_id
1 'polypeptide(L)'
;MKKLIIALTLLFINPLFSQEEEFKFIDTKEQNDQWNIKFKTENLEQQIKLIQERLISDSNIFYTPTNAHGETQLPDGFKSTTQHRPLYILKSQNSEGILLESNISKKRVALINSHLIENNIENISLSNDMKSQSLYGARAKSGLIIINFSDEKVLEKLATKEK
;
A
#
# COMPACT_ATOMS: atom_id res chain seq x y z
N MET A 1 39.22 -45.58 25.53
CA MET A 1 38.20 -45.24 26.55
C MET A 1 37.78 -43.79 26.29
N LYS A 2 36.53 -43.55 25.85
CA LYS A 2 35.45 -43.00 26.70
C LYS A 2 35.89 -41.65 27.30
N LYS A 3 35.37 -40.45 27.00
CA LYS A 3 34.05 -39.91 26.60
C LYS A 3 34.29 -38.43 26.16
N LEU A 4 33.69 -37.93 25.07
CA LEU A 4 32.42 -37.17 25.02
C LEU A 4 32.43 -35.80 25.75
N ILE A 5 32.58 -34.70 24.99
CA ILE A 5 31.94 -33.37 25.18
C ILE A 5 31.90 -32.71 23.78
N ILE A 6 31.06 -33.12 22.83
CA ILE A 6 29.67 -32.69 22.56
C ILE A 6 29.34 -31.24 22.97
N ALA A 7 29.10 -30.45 21.91
CA ALA A 7 28.17 -29.32 21.76
C ALA A 7 28.46 -28.01 22.52
N LEU A 8 29.12 -27.09 21.81
CA LEU A 8 28.94 -25.65 22.04
C LEU A 8 28.84 -24.91 20.68
N THR A 9 27.94 -25.38 19.83
CA THR A 9 27.59 -24.74 18.55
C THR A 9 26.10 -24.93 18.28
N LEU A 10 25.25 -24.37 19.15
CA LEU A 10 23.80 -24.31 18.92
C LEU A 10 23.15 -23.25 19.81
N LEU A 11 23.67 -22.02 19.77
CA LEU A 11 23.06 -20.88 20.47
C LEU A 11 23.15 -19.60 19.63
N PHE A 12 22.67 -19.67 18.39
CA PHE A 12 22.00 -18.54 17.73
C PHE A 12 21.00 -19.12 16.71
N ILE A 13 20.04 -19.90 17.24
CA ILE A 13 18.75 -20.02 16.57
C ILE A 13 18.15 -18.63 16.71
N ASN A 14 18.39 -17.76 15.73
CA ASN A 14 17.54 -16.59 15.58
C ASN A 14 16.11 -17.13 15.53
N PRO A 15 15.17 -16.66 16.35
CA PRO A 15 13.77 -16.87 16.04
C PRO A 15 13.46 -16.07 14.77
N LEU A 16 13.82 -16.65 13.62
CA LEU A 16 13.35 -16.25 12.32
C LEU A 16 11.85 -16.56 12.31
N PHE A 17 11.07 -15.51 12.08
CA PHE A 17 9.62 -15.49 11.88
C PHE A 17 8.74 -15.47 13.14
N SER A 18 8.64 -14.28 13.72
CA SER A 18 7.36 -13.75 14.18
C SER A 18 7.34 -12.24 13.95
N GLN A 19 7.16 -11.82 12.71
CA GLN A 19 6.83 -10.43 12.35
C GLN A 19 5.56 -10.39 11.47
N GLU A 20 4.56 -11.21 11.77
CA GLU A 20 3.20 -11.03 11.24
C GLU A 20 2.46 -10.01 12.09
N GLU A 21 2.93 -8.76 12.17
CA GLU A 21 2.06 -7.64 12.61
C GLU A 21 2.66 -6.24 12.35
N GLU A 22 3.72 -6.11 11.54
CA GLU A 22 4.46 -4.83 11.44
C GLU A 22 3.60 -3.66 10.92
N PHE A 23 2.47 -3.92 10.23
CA PHE A 23 1.58 -2.87 9.73
C PHE A 23 0.09 -3.25 9.80
N LYS A 24 -0.42 -3.60 10.98
CA LYS A 24 -1.87 -3.80 11.16
C LYS A 24 -2.68 -2.58 10.70
N PHE A 25 -2.16 -1.38 10.98
CA PHE A 25 -2.65 -0.09 10.48
C PHE A 25 -1.47 0.83 10.16
N ILE A 26 -1.55 1.58 9.06
CA ILE A 26 -0.61 2.65 8.70
C ILE A 26 -1.39 3.96 8.70
N ASP A 27 -1.52 4.57 9.87
CA ASP A 27 -2.31 5.78 10.07
C ASP A 27 -1.48 6.99 10.56
N THR A 28 -0.21 6.80 10.92
CA THR A 28 0.72 7.89 11.24
C THR A 28 1.67 8.23 10.09
N LYS A 29 2.28 9.42 10.16
CA LYS A 29 3.28 9.86 9.19
C LYS A 29 4.51 8.95 9.24
N GLU A 30 4.97 8.62 10.44
CA GLU A 30 6.18 7.82 10.68
C GLU A 30 6.02 6.40 10.13
N GLN A 31 4.86 5.77 10.35
CA GLN A 31 4.55 4.46 9.77
C GLN A 31 4.51 4.53 8.23
N ASN A 32 3.90 5.58 7.67
CA ASN A 32 3.85 5.75 6.22
C ASN A 32 5.25 5.98 5.62
N ASP A 33 6.12 6.72 6.31
CA ASP A 33 7.50 6.95 5.88
C ASP A 33 8.31 5.65 5.93
N GLN A 34 8.17 4.85 6.99
CA GLN A 34 8.78 3.52 7.10
C GLN A 34 8.30 2.59 5.99
N TRP A 35 6.98 2.56 5.74
CA TRP A 35 6.40 1.78 4.64
C TRP A 35 6.93 2.23 3.29
N ASN A 36 7.05 3.54 3.04
CA ASN A 36 7.61 4.09 1.79
C ASN A 36 9.08 3.71 1.61
N ILE A 37 9.89 3.70 2.68
CA ILE A 37 11.29 3.27 2.63
C ILE A 37 11.36 1.80 2.25
N LYS A 38 10.61 0.93 2.95
CA LYS A 38 10.51 -0.50 2.65
C LYS A 38 10.09 -0.71 1.19
N PHE A 39 8.99 -0.10 0.78
CA PHE A 39 8.45 -0.21 -0.57
C PHE A 39 9.47 0.12 -1.68
N LYS A 40 10.31 1.14 -1.49
CA LYS A 40 11.32 1.55 -2.48
C LYS A 40 12.48 0.56 -2.64
N THR A 41 12.78 -0.22 -1.60
CA THR A 41 13.91 -1.16 -1.61
C THR A 41 13.53 -2.55 -2.09
N GLU A 42 12.23 -2.83 -2.21
CA GLU A 42 11.70 -4.13 -2.60
C GLU A 42 11.66 -4.34 -4.12
N ASN A 43 11.68 -5.61 -4.53
CA ASN A 43 11.46 -6.00 -5.92
C ASN A 43 9.96 -5.91 -6.30
N LEU A 44 9.63 -6.10 -7.59
CA LEU A 44 8.27 -5.96 -8.09
C LEU A 44 7.26 -6.85 -7.35
N GLU A 45 7.59 -8.13 -7.16
CA GLU A 45 6.74 -9.09 -6.45
C GLU A 45 6.42 -8.62 -5.02
N GLN A 46 7.44 -8.19 -4.28
CA GLN A 46 7.26 -7.68 -2.92
C GLN A 46 6.55 -6.32 -2.88
N GLN A 47 6.77 -5.45 -3.86
CA GLN A 47 6.02 -4.20 -4.00
C GLN A 47 4.52 -4.46 -4.22
N ILE A 48 4.18 -5.44 -5.06
CA ILE A 48 2.81 -5.86 -5.30
C ILE A 48 2.16 -6.33 -3.99
N LYS A 49 2.85 -7.21 -3.26
CA LYS A 49 2.37 -7.71 -1.96
C LYS A 49 2.15 -6.57 -0.95
N LEU A 50 3.11 -5.66 -0.82
CA LEU A 50 2.99 -4.50 0.07
C LEU A 50 1.82 -3.59 -0.30
N ILE A 51 1.54 -3.39 -1.61
CA ILE A 51 0.37 -2.61 -2.05
C ILE A 51 -0.93 -3.35 -1.72
N GLN A 52 -1.00 -4.66 -1.96
CA GLN A 52 -2.20 -5.44 -1.65
C GLN A 52 -2.54 -5.36 -0.16
N GLU A 53 -1.53 -5.54 0.71
CA GLU A 53 -1.64 -5.40 2.15
C GLU A 53 -2.05 -3.98 2.55
N ARG A 54 -1.40 -2.97 1.93
CA ARG A 54 -1.68 -1.56 2.20
C ARG A 54 -3.12 -1.19 1.84
N LEU A 55 -3.61 -1.57 0.66
CA LEU A 55 -4.99 -1.31 0.22
C LEU A 55 -6.02 -1.96 1.16
N ILE A 56 -5.76 -3.17 1.65
CA ILE A 56 -6.62 -3.84 2.64
C ILE A 56 -6.63 -3.06 3.95
N SER A 57 -5.46 -2.69 4.47
CA SER A 57 -5.34 -1.89 5.69
C SER A 57 -6.07 -0.56 5.55
N ASP A 58 -5.82 0.15 4.45
CA ASP A 58 -6.39 1.46 4.15
C ASP A 58 -7.92 1.44 3.98
N SER A 59 -8.50 0.33 3.50
CA SER A 59 -9.97 0.17 3.45
C SER A 59 -10.65 0.15 4.82
N ASN A 60 -9.89 0.07 5.92
CA ASN A 60 -10.40 0.15 7.30
C ASN A 60 -10.08 1.49 7.98
N ILE A 61 -9.36 2.41 7.32
CA ILE A 61 -8.98 3.71 7.88
C ILE A 61 -9.61 4.81 7.02
N PHE A 62 -10.27 5.77 7.66
CA PHE A 62 -10.92 6.88 6.97
C PHE A 62 -9.88 7.96 6.64
N TYR A 63 -9.68 8.24 5.36
CA TYR A 63 -8.80 9.31 4.91
C TYR A 63 -9.51 10.66 4.98
N THR A 64 -8.88 11.61 5.68
CA THR A 64 -9.34 13.00 5.81
C THR A 64 -8.27 13.95 5.25
N PRO A 65 -8.45 14.53 4.04
CA PRO A 65 -7.49 15.50 3.54
C PRO A 65 -7.61 16.79 4.36
N THR A 66 -6.54 17.14 5.10
CA THR A 66 -6.35 18.41 5.85
C THR A 66 -7.33 18.69 7.01
N ASN A 67 -6.90 19.60 7.90
CA ASN A 67 -7.56 20.02 9.14
C ASN A 67 -9.03 20.41 8.89
N ALA A 68 -9.94 19.44 9.00
CA ALA A 68 -11.33 19.77 9.29
C ALA A 68 -11.29 20.66 10.55
N HIS A 69 -11.82 21.87 10.46
CA HIS A 69 -11.98 22.73 11.62
C HIS A 69 -13.06 22.09 12.52
N GLY A 70 -12.66 21.10 13.33
CA GLY A 70 -13.53 20.27 14.15
C GLY A 70 -13.10 18.81 14.16
N GLU A 71 -13.57 18.06 15.14
CA GLU A 71 -13.41 16.61 15.18
C GLU A 71 -14.18 16.00 13.99
N THR A 72 -13.48 15.30 13.09
CA THR A 72 -14.15 14.51 12.06
C THR A 72 -14.77 13.30 12.74
N GLN A 73 -16.10 13.24 12.78
CA GLN A 73 -16.78 12.03 13.25
C GLN A 73 -16.36 10.86 12.37
N LEU A 74 -15.86 9.80 13.00
CA LEU A 74 -15.44 8.58 12.31
C LEU A 74 -16.70 7.92 11.72
N PRO A 75 -16.79 7.77 10.38
CA PRO A 75 -17.94 7.11 9.79
C PRO A 75 -17.98 5.62 10.16
N ASP A 76 -19.19 5.06 10.18
CA ASP A 76 -19.40 3.64 10.47
C ASP A 76 -18.58 2.74 9.54
N GLY A 77 -17.97 1.69 10.12
CA GLY A 77 -17.17 0.72 9.38
C GLY A 77 -15.68 1.05 9.25
N PHE A 78 -15.26 2.25 9.67
CA PHE A 78 -13.84 2.61 9.80
C PHE A 78 -13.35 2.44 11.24
N LYS A 79 -12.04 2.22 11.42
CA LYS A 79 -11.40 1.96 12.71
C LYS A 79 -10.61 3.15 13.25
N SER A 80 -10.08 3.99 12.36
CA SER A 80 -9.35 5.22 12.70
C SER A 80 -9.42 6.20 11.53
N THR A 81 -8.90 7.42 11.74
CA THR A 81 -8.74 8.43 10.68
C THR A 81 -7.26 8.66 10.37
N THR A 82 -6.92 8.98 9.12
CA THR A 82 -5.55 9.37 8.75
C THR A 82 -5.51 10.47 7.70
N GLN A 83 -4.41 11.23 7.71
CA GLN A 83 -4.01 12.12 6.62
C GLN A 83 -2.84 11.53 5.80
N HIS A 84 -2.33 10.36 6.19
CA HIS A 84 -1.04 9.82 5.78
C HIS A 84 -1.14 8.61 4.84
N ARG A 85 -1.98 8.73 3.80
CA ARG A 85 -2.20 7.70 2.79
C ARG A 85 -1.59 8.08 1.44
N PRO A 86 -0.91 7.16 0.73
CA PRO A 86 -0.48 7.42 -0.63
C PRO A 86 -1.68 7.54 -1.58
N LEU A 87 -1.53 8.40 -2.59
CA LEU A 87 -2.44 8.49 -3.71
C LEU A 87 -2.11 7.40 -4.73
N TYR A 88 -3.11 6.68 -5.23
CA TYR A 88 -2.92 5.65 -6.23
C TYR A 88 -3.48 6.07 -7.59
N ILE A 89 -2.71 5.82 -8.65
CA ILE A 89 -3.15 5.93 -10.03
C ILE A 89 -2.87 4.62 -10.74
N LEU A 90 -3.89 4.05 -11.37
CA LEU A 90 -3.77 2.87 -12.23
C LEU A 90 -3.67 3.33 -13.69
N LYS A 91 -2.73 2.78 -14.45
CA LYS A 91 -2.50 3.15 -15.87
C LYS A 91 -2.15 1.93 -16.71
N SER A 92 -2.29 2.05 -18.02
CA SER A 92 -1.58 1.26 -19.03
C SER A 92 -0.97 2.22 -20.06
N GLN A 93 -0.12 1.73 -20.97
CA GLN A 93 0.60 2.58 -21.94
C GLN A 93 -0.30 3.49 -22.79
N ASN A 94 -1.53 3.06 -23.09
CA ASN A 94 -2.42 3.75 -24.04
C ASN A 94 -3.71 4.31 -23.40
N SER A 95 -3.86 4.20 -22.09
CA SER A 95 -5.09 4.57 -21.40
C SER A 95 -4.93 5.85 -20.57
N GLU A 96 -6.04 6.57 -20.35
CA GLU A 96 -6.09 7.57 -19.28
C GLU A 96 -5.93 6.90 -17.91
N GLY A 97 -5.24 7.60 -16.99
CA GLY A 97 -5.01 7.08 -15.65
C GLY A 97 -6.26 7.13 -14.77
N ILE A 98 -6.55 6.02 -14.10
CA ILE A 98 -7.64 5.93 -13.12
C ILE A 98 -7.09 6.37 -11.76
N LEU A 99 -7.54 7.53 -11.30
CA LEU A 99 -7.31 7.98 -9.93
C LEU A 99 -8.19 7.19 -8.96
N LEU A 100 -7.59 6.46 -8.02
CA LEU A 100 -8.38 5.75 -7.01
C LEU A 100 -9.01 6.73 -6.00
N GLU A 101 -10.20 6.37 -5.52
CA GLU A 101 -10.87 7.11 -4.45
C GLU A 101 -10.07 7.05 -3.15
N SER A 102 -10.04 8.16 -2.40
CA SER A 102 -9.33 8.21 -1.11
C SER A 102 -9.89 7.22 -0.08
N ASN A 103 -11.21 7.04 -0.06
CA ASN A 103 -11.92 6.12 0.82
C ASN A 103 -12.54 5.00 -0.01
N ILE A 104 -11.68 4.11 -0.52
CA ILE A 104 -12.05 3.01 -1.39
C ILE A 104 -12.85 1.92 -0.64
N SER A 105 -13.90 1.36 -1.27
CA SER A 105 -14.69 0.30 -0.67
C SER A 105 -13.90 -1.01 -0.58
N LYS A 106 -14.20 -1.85 0.43
CA LYS A 106 -13.56 -3.17 0.59
C LYS A 106 -13.76 -4.08 -0.63
N LYS A 107 -14.94 -3.99 -1.27
CA LYS A 107 -15.25 -4.73 -2.50
C LYS A 107 -14.36 -4.28 -3.65
N ARG A 108 -14.18 -2.96 -3.82
CA ARG A 108 -13.27 -2.43 -4.84
C ARG A 108 -11.82 -2.77 -4.56
N VAL A 109 -11.38 -2.76 -3.30
CA VAL A 109 -10.04 -3.24 -2.92
C VAL A 109 -9.87 -4.71 -3.28
N ALA A 110 -10.85 -5.57 -3.01
CA ALA A 110 -10.78 -6.98 -3.37
C ALA A 110 -10.65 -7.18 -4.90
N LEU A 111 -11.42 -6.41 -5.68
CA LEU A 111 -11.32 -6.42 -7.15
C LEU A 111 -9.95 -5.95 -7.65
N ILE A 112 -9.41 -4.86 -7.11
CA ILE A 112 -8.08 -4.38 -7.49
C ILE A 112 -7.02 -5.44 -7.13
N ASN A 113 -7.06 -5.95 -5.90
CA ASN A 113 -6.10 -6.94 -5.42
C ASN A 113 -6.12 -8.24 -6.24
N SER A 114 -7.27 -8.67 -6.77
CA SER A 114 -7.33 -9.85 -7.65
C SER A 114 -6.63 -9.66 -9.00
N HIS A 115 -6.33 -8.41 -9.37
CA HIS A 115 -5.62 -8.06 -10.60
C HIS A 115 -4.17 -7.58 -10.37
N LEU A 116 -3.79 -7.28 -9.13
CA LEU A 116 -2.42 -6.97 -8.73
C LEU A 116 -1.58 -8.25 -8.65
N ILE A 117 -1.21 -8.80 -9.80
CA ILE A 117 -0.32 -9.94 -9.95
C ILE A 117 0.82 -9.57 -10.90
N GLU A 118 1.99 -10.19 -10.73
CA GLU A 118 3.21 -9.83 -11.46
C GLU A 118 3.01 -9.84 -12.98
N ASN A 119 2.32 -10.85 -13.52
CA ASN A 119 2.04 -10.95 -14.95
C ASN A 119 1.20 -9.80 -15.52
N ASN A 120 0.44 -9.10 -14.69
CA ASN A 120 -0.41 -7.99 -15.11
C ASN A 120 0.27 -6.63 -14.98
N ILE A 121 1.44 -6.55 -14.32
CA ILE A 121 2.07 -5.29 -13.93
C ILE A 121 3.38 -5.13 -14.69
N GLU A 122 3.50 -4.05 -15.45
CA GLU A 122 4.71 -3.70 -16.18
C GLU A 122 5.73 -3.08 -15.23
N ASN A 123 5.29 -2.12 -14.41
CA ASN A 123 6.10 -1.50 -13.38
C ASN A 123 5.24 -0.77 -12.36
N ILE A 124 5.85 -0.45 -11.21
CA ILE A 124 5.27 0.41 -10.20
C ILE A 124 6.26 1.54 -9.92
N SER A 125 5.75 2.75 -9.75
CA SER A 125 6.57 3.89 -9.33
C SER A 125 5.97 4.56 -8.11
N LEU A 126 6.85 5.05 -7.23
CA LEU A 126 6.51 5.86 -6.07
C LEU A 126 7.22 7.21 -6.20
N SER A 127 6.45 8.30 -6.22
CA SER A 127 6.97 9.67 -6.15
C SER A 127 6.44 10.41 -4.94
N ASN A 128 7.32 11.15 -4.27
CA ASN A 128 6.98 12.09 -3.20
C ASN A 128 7.44 13.52 -3.56
N ASP A 129 7.62 13.82 -4.85
CA ASP A 129 8.18 15.09 -5.32
C ASP A 129 7.18 16.26 -5.26
N MET A 130 7.71 17.49 -5.29
CA MET A 130 6.90 18.72 -5.32
C MET A 130 5.98 18.80 -6.54
N LYS A 131 6.37 18.19 -7.68
CA LYS A 131 5.57 18.22 -8.91
C LYS A 131 4.28 17.44 -8.74
N SER A 132 4.34 16.26 -8.13
CA SER A 132 3.21 15.40 -7.80
C SER A 132 2.27 16.09 -6.81
N GLN A 133 2.84 16.77 -5.80
CA GLN A 133 2.05 17.58 -4.86
C GLN A 133 1.38 18.79 -5.55
N SER A 134 2.04 19.42 -6.52
CA SER A 134 1.43 20.51 -7.30
C SER A 134 0.26 20.05 -8.17
N LEU A 135 0.31 18.81 -8.68
CA LEU A 135 -0.75 18.27 -9.55
C LEU A 135 -1.93 17.71 -8.75
N TYR A 136 -1.67 17.07 -7.60
CA TYR A 136 -2.67 16.31 -6.85
C TYR A 136 -2.94 16.86 -5.44
N GLY A 137 -2.31 17.97 -5.07
CA GLY A 137 -2.50 18.66 -3.80
C GLY A 137 -2.08 17.82 -2.59
N ALA A 138 -2.78 18.04 -1.47
CA ALA A 138 -2.50 17.40 -0.18
C ALA A 138 -2.58 15.85 -0.25
N ARG A 139 -3.31 15.28 -1.21
CA ARG A 139 -3.46 13.83 -1.38
C ARG A 139 -2.17 13.14 -1.80
N ALA A 140 -1.29 13.82 -2.54
CA ALA A 140 0.01 13.27 -2.93
C ALA A 140 1.12 13.54 -1.89
N LYS A 141 0.84 14.23 -0.78
CA LYS A 141 1.84 14.57 0.24
C LYS A 141 2.46 13.34 0.90
N SER A 142 1.69 12.27 1.05
CA SER A 142 2.15 11.00 1.64
C SER A 142 2.67 9.98 0.62
N GLY A 143 2.73 10.40 -0.65
CA GLY A 143 3.24 9.65 -1.77
C GLY A 143 2.23 9.49 -2.89
N LEU A 144 2.73 9.35 -4.10
CA LEU A 144 2.00 9.03 -5.31
C LEU A 144 2.51 7.71 -5.85
N ILE A 145 1.67 6.69 -5.84
CA ILE A 145 1.95 5.38 -6.41
C ILE A 145 1.25 5.27 -7.75
N ILE A 146 2.02 5.03 -8.80
CA ILE A 146 1.49 4.75 -10.14
C ILE A 146 1.76 3.28 -10.44
N ILE A 147 0.69 2.52 -10.67
CA ILE A 147 0.75 1.11 -11.05
C ILE A 147 0.46 1.04 -12.55
N ASN A 148 1.47 0.66 -13.33
CA ASN A 148 1.33 0.49 -14.77
C ASN A 148 1.04 -0.98 -15.08
N PHE A 149 -0.14 -1.24 -15.60
CA PHE A 149 -0.59 -2.54 -16.07
C PHE A 149 -0.13 -2.79 -17.50
N SER A 150 0.29 -4.02 -17.77
CA SER A 150 0.74 -4.47 -19.08
C SER A 150 -0.40 -4.61 -20.09
N ASP A 151 -1.62 -4.89 -19.61
CA ASP A 151 -2.82 -5.09 -20.44
C ASP A 151 -3.91 -4.07 -20.09
N GLU A 152 -4.32 -3.29 -21.09
CA GLU A 152 -5.39 -2.30 -20.99
C GLU A 152 -6.74 -2.92 -20.60
N LYS A 153 -7.01 -4.17 -21.00
CA LYS A 153 -8.25 -4.87 -20.63
C LYS A 153 -8.36 -5.11 -19.13
N VAL A 154 -7.23 -5.21 -18.43
CA VAL A 154 -7.23 -5.28 -16.96
C VAL A 154 -7.68 -3.93 -16.40
N LEU A 155 -7.16 -2.82 -16.94
CA LEU A 155 -7.53 -1.49 -16.50
C LEU A 155 -9.01 -1.17 -16.77
N GLU A 156 -9.55 -1.56 -17.93
CA GLU A 156 -10.98 -1.43 -18.26
C GLU A 156 -11.89 -2.10 -17.23
N LYS A 157 -11.52 -3.31 -16.77
CA LYS A 157 -12.23 -4.01 -15.70
C LYS A 157 -12.22 -3.22 -14.39
N LEU A 158 -11.10 -2.56 -14.08
CA LEU A 158 -10.92 -1.77 -12.86
C LEU A 158 -11.54 -0.35 -12.94
N ALA A 159 -11.86 0.12 -14.15
CA ALA A 159 -12.51 1.41 -14.41
C ALA A 159 -13.98 1.44 -14.00
N THR A 160 -14.64 0.28 -13.94
CA THR A 160 -16.05 0.17 -13.58
C THR A 160 -16.24 0.59 -12.13
N LYS A 161 -16.80 1.78 -11.90
CA LYS A 161 -17.20 2.23 -10.56
C LYS A 161 -18.43 1.45 -10.12
N GLU A 162 -18.48 1.08 -8.84
CA GLU A 162 -19.69 0.50 -8.23
C GLU A 162 -20.85 1.50 -8.41
N LYS A 163 -22.00 1.02 -8.90
CA LYS A 163 -23.25 1.79 -9.00
C LYS A 163 -24.00 1.78 -7.68
#